data_AF-A0A2K9NRI4-F1
#
_entry.id   AF-A0A2K9NRI4-F1
#
_cell.length_a   1.000
_cell.length_b   1.000
_cell.length_c   1.000
_cell.angle_alpha   90.00
_cell.angle_beta   90.00
_cell.angle_gamma   90.00
#
_symmetry.space_group_name_H-M   'P 1'
#
loop_
_entity.id
_entity.type
_entity.pdbx_description
1 polymer ?
#
loop_
_entity_poly.entity_id
_entity_poly.type
_entity_poly.pdbx_seq_one_letter_code
_entity_poly.pdbx_strand_id
1 'polypeptide(L)'
;MKTLGLLIALFSSISAFATTGTIESYFSPSADKHDKVVHLYLQNNCYQEVMVATRSQNPNGIWETKGYMRLFPGQVIPNGDMINNIYYLNAFTIDGRVRWEGEHQFEIHSRPVRALLVELPKEYGGNWTTVLYCY
;
A
#
# COMPACT_ATOMS: atom_id res chain seq x y z
N MET A 1 -18.90 62.73 -0.59
CA MET A 1 -19.37 61.38 -0.96
C MET A 1 -18.21 60.59 -1.56
N LYS A 2 -18.20 59.27 -1.30
CA LYS A 2 -17.29 58.21 -1.79
C LYS A 2 -16.09 57.89 -0.90
N THR A 3 -16.38 57.16 0.17
CA THR A 3 -15.50 56.18 0.82
C THR A 3 -15.22 55.02 -0.16
N LEU A 4 -13.94 54.73 -0.41
CA LEU A 4 -13.49 53.57 -1.19
C LEU A 4 -13.10 52.47 -0.20
N GLY A 5 -13.93 51.44 -0.09
CA GLY A 5 -13.68 50.26 0.74
C GLY A 5 -12.71 49.31 0.05
N LEU A 6 -11.59 49.02 0.70
CA LEU A 6 -10.60 48.03 0.27
C LEU A 6 -10.99 46.68 0.86
N LEU A 7 -11.56 45.78 0.04
CA LEU A 7 -11.76 44.37 0.41
C LEU A 7 -10.43 43.62 0.25
N ILE A 8 -9.84 43.18 1.36
CA ILE A 8 -8.71 42.24 1.35
C ILE A 8 -9.29 40.83 1.39
N ALA A 9 -9.22 40.12 0.27
CA ALA A 9 -9.55 38.70 0.21
C ALA A 9 -8.39 37.89 0.80
N LEU A 10 -8.61 37.27 1.96
CA LEU A 10 -7.70 36.31 2.57
C LEU A 10 -7.86 34.95 1.85
N PHE A 11 -6.94 34.62 0.95
CA PHE A 11 -6.78 33.25 0.47
C PHE A 11 -5.99 32.46 1.53
N SER A 12 -6.69 31.75 2.41
CA SER A 12 -6.09 30.74 3.27
C SER A 12 -5.73 29.52 2.43
N SER A 13 -4.45 29.40 2.05
CA SER A 13 -3.90 28.18 1.47
C SER A 13 -3.89 27.09 2.53
N ILE A 14 -4.94 26.26 2.57
CA ILE A 14 -4.94 25.02 3.34
C ILE A 14 -3.97 24.06 2.64
N SER A 15 -2.74 23.98 3.17
CA SER A 15 -1.82 22.91 2.79
C SER A 15 -2.39 21.63 3.40
N ALA A 16 -2.95 20.75 2.57
CA ALA A 16 -3.29 19.40 3.00
C ALA A 16 -1.96 18.67 3.25
N PHE A 17 -1.56 18.56 4.51
CA PHE A 17 -0.45 17.71 4.91
C PHE A 17 -0.91 16.26 4.69
N ALA A 18 -0.41 15.62 3.64
CA ALA A 18 -0.52 14.17 3.52
C ALA A 18 0.46 13.58 4.54
N THR A 19 -0.07 12.84 5.53
CA THR A 19 0.77 12.09 6.46
C THR A 19 1.23 10.80 5.78
N THR A 20 2.48 10.41 6.02
CA THR A 20 3.01 9.12 5.54
C THR A 20 2.54 8.03 6.48
N GLY A 21 1.86 7.02 5.96
CA GLY A 21 1.52 5.83 6.75
C GLY A 21 2.77 4.98 6.97
N THR A 22 2.69 4.06 7.92
CA THR A 22 3.76 3.06 8.14
C THR A 22 3.27 1.66 7.77
N ILE A 23 4.25 0.78 7.53
CA ILE A 23 4.02 -0.64 7.31
C ILE A 23 4.68 -1.40 8.44
N GLU A 24 3.97 -2.36 9.00
CA GLU A 24 4.59 -3.46 9.74
C GLU A 24 4.32 -4.76 9.00
N SER A 25 5.16 -5.76 9.20
CA SER A 25 4.93 -7.07 8.62
C SER A 25 5.28 -8.15 9.62
N TYR A 26 4.53 -9.25 9.58
CA TYR A 26 4.84 -10.43 10.37
C TYR A 26 4.76 -11.68 9.51
N PHE A 27 5.64 -12.63 9.84
CA PHE A 27 5.70 -13.93 9.22
C PHE A 27 5.01 -14.96 10.12
N SER A 28 4.13 -15.76 9.54
CA SER A 28 3.60 -16.95 10.18
C SER A 28 4.18 -18.18 9.46
N PRO A 29 5.08 -18.95 10.12
CA PRO A 29 5.69 -20.11 9.51
C PRO A 29 4.63 -21.11 9.04
N SER A 30 4.72 -21.56 7.79
CA SER A 30 4.01 -22.78 7.38
C SER A 30 4.61 -23.97 8.11
N ALA A 31 3.77 -24.94 8.46
CA ALA A 31 4.24 -26.23 9.00
C ALA A 31 5.12 -26.98 7.99
N ASP A 32 4.97 -26.68 6.68
CA ASP A 32 5.81 -27.22 5.62
C ASP A 32 7.01 -26.33 5.35
N LYS A 33 8.17 -26.81 5.81
CA LYS A 33 9.49 -26.19 5.66
C LYS A 33 10.09 -26.30 4.24
N HIS A 34 9.28 -26.73 3.27
CA HIS A 34 9.73 -27.14 1.94
C HIS A 34 9.14 -26.33 0.79
N ASP A 35 8.08 -25.53 1.03
CA ASP A 35 7.60 -24.61 0.01
C ASP A 35 8.46 -23.35 -0.03
N LYS A 36 8.90 -22.98 -1.23
CA LYS A 36 9.50 -21.67 -1.51
C LYS A 36 8.45 -20.60 -1.83
N VAL A 37 7.17 -20.99 -1.78
CA VAL A 37 6.05 -20.11 -2.09
C VAL A 37 5.68 -19.33 -0.84
N VAL A 38 5.57 -18.01 -1.00
CA VAL A 38 5.03 -17.12 0.03
C VAL A 38 3.59 -16.79 -0.32
N HIS A 39 2.69 -17.06 0.61
CA HIS A 39 1.29 -16.63 0.55
C HIS A 39 1.20 -15.22 1.16
N LEU A 40 0.97 -14.21 0.33
CA LEU A 40 0.86 -12.84 0.77
C LEU A 40 -0.54 -12.55 1.30
N TYR A 41 -0.60 -11.80 2.39
CA TYR A 41 -1.80 -11.24 2.97
C TYR A 41 -1.61 -9.74 3.21
N LEU A 42 -2.71 -8.99 3.13
CA LEU A 42 -2.76 -7.57 3.45
C LEU A 42 -3.75 -7.34 4.57
N GLN A 43 -3.35 -6.56 5.57
CA GLN A 43 -4.17 -6.17 6.70
C GLN A 43 -4.29 -4.66 6.77
N ASN A 44 -5.52 -4.17 6.91
CA ASN A 44 -5.77 -2.76 7.17
C ASN A 44 -6.00 -2.54 8.67
N ASN A 45 -5.04 -1.92 9.36
CA ASN A 45 -5.17 -1.53 10.76
C ASN A 45 -5.49 -0.04 10.94
N CYS A 46 -5.88 0.65 9.87
CA CYS A 46 -6.45 1.98 9.94
C CYS A 46 -7.90 1.94 10.42
N TYR A 47 -8.38 3.06 10.95
CA TYR A 47 -9.79 3.28 11.30
C TYR A 47 -10.70 3.56 10.08
N GLN A 48 -10.13 3.62 8.86
CA GLN A 48 -10.85 3.91 7.62
C GLN A 48 -10.42 2.98 6.47
N GLU A 49 -11.17 3.01 5.37
CA GLU A 49 -10.89 2.22 4.19
C GLU A 49 -9.55 2.61 3.54
N VAL A 50 -8.85 1.61 3.02
CA VAL A 50 -7.60 1.78 2.27
C VAL A 50 -7.73 1.14 0.89
N MET A 51 -7.28 1.85 -0.13
CA MET A 51 -7.10 1.34 -1.49
C MET A 51 -5.68 0.83 -1.64
N VAL A 52 -5.48 -0.42 -2.06
CA VAL A 52 -4.17 -1.05 -2.18
C VAL A 52 -4.00 -1.67 -3.56
N ALA A 53 -2.85 -1.43 -4.18
CA ALA A 53 -2.41 -2.13 -5.38
C ALA A 53 -1.03 -2.73 -5.13
N THR A 54 -0.79 -3.90 -5.71
CA THR A 54 0.47 -4.61 -5.53
C THR A 54 1.01 -5.17 -6.84
N ARG A 55 2.33 -5.37 -6.88
CA ARG A 55 3.00 -6.07 -7.97
C ARG A 55 4.02 -7.05 -7.40
N SER A 56 3.87 -8.33 -7.72
CA SER A 56 4.73 -9.41 -7.26
C SER A 56 5.05 -10.36 -8.41
N GLN A 57 6.04 -11.23 -8.22
CA GLN A 57 6.34 -12.30 -9.18
C GLN A 57 5.67 -13.58 -8.73
N ASN A 58 4.73 -14.09 -9.53
CA ASN A 58 3.97 -15.30 -9.21
C ASN A 58 4.86 -16.56 -9.17
N PRO A 59 4.33 -17.72 -8.73
CA PRO A 59 5.07 -18.99 -8.70
C PRO A 59 5.72 -19.44 -10.02
N ASN A 60 5.22 -18.94 -11.16
CA ASN A 60 5.75 -19.25 -12.49
C ASN A 60 6.84 -18.26 -12.95
N GLY A 61 7.26 -17.32 -12.10
CA GLY A 61 8.27 -16.32 -12.45
C GLY A 61 7.71 -15.14 -13.26
N ILE A 62 6.39 -14.99 -13.37
CA ILE A 62 5.75 -13.90 -14.12
C ILE A 62 5.39 -12.76 -13.19
N TRP A 63 5.74 -11.52 -13.56
CA TRP A 63 5.32 -10.33 -12.82
C TRP A 63 3.84 -10.05 -13.06
N GLU A 64 3.05 -10.02 -11.99
CA GLU A 64 1.63 -9.72 -12.02
C GLU A 64 1.35 -8.44 -11.26
N THR A 65 0.39 -7.65 -11.75
CA THR A 65 -0.10 -6.45 -11.05
C THR A 65 -1.54 -6.67 -10.65
N LYS A 66 -1.80 -6.57 -9.34
CA LYS A 66 -3.14 -6.48 -8.79
C LYS A 66 -3.49 -5.01 -8.64
N GLY A 67 -4.46 -4.55 -9.42
CA GLY A 67 -4.97 -3.19 -9.37
C GLY A 67 -5.59 -2.85 -8.00
N TYR A 68 -6.14 -1.65 -7.88
CA TYR A 68 -6.67 -1.17 -6.61
C TYR A 68 -7.81 -2.05 -6.07
N MET A 69 -7.54 -2.69 -4.95
CA MET A 69 -8.49 -3.42 -4.12
C MET A 69 -8.82 -2.60 -2.88
N ARG A 70 -10.04 -2.73 -2.37
CA ARG A 70 -10.49 -2.07 -1.15
C ARG A 70 -10.27 -2.97 0.06
N LEU A 71 -9.64 -2.44 1.10
CA LEU A 71 -9.53 -3.08 2.41
C LEU A 71 -10.29 -2.27 3.46
N PHE A 72 -11.27 -2.88 4.10
CA PHE A 72 -12.03 -2.28 5.20
C PHE A 72 -11.22 -2.27 6.52
N PRO A 73 -11.56 -1.41 7.49
CA PRO A 73 -10.92 -1.41 8.81
C PRO A 73 -10.92 -2.80 9.46
N GLY A 74 -9.77 -3.23 9.94
CA GLY A 74 -9.57 -4.55 10.58
C GLY A 74 -9.55 -5.74 9.62
N GLN A 75 -9.75 -5.52 8.32
CA GLN A 75 -9.82 -6.62 7.35
C GLN A 75 -8.44 -7.18 7.03
N VAL A 76 -8.36 -8.51 6.91
CA VAL A 76 -7.23 -9.24 6.33
C VAL A 76 -7.71 -9.92 5.05
N ILE A 77 -7.00 -9.71 3.93
CA ILE A 77 -7.31 -10.37 2.65
C ILE A 77 -6.09 -11.07 2.07
N PRO A 78 -6.27 -12.20 1.34
CA PRO A 78 -5.21 -12.79 0.56
C PRO A 78 -4.82 -11.85 -0.60
N ASN A 79 -3.52 -11.67 -0.81
CA ASN A 79 -2.93 -10.87 -1.88
C ASN A 79 -2.15 -11.73 -2.89
N GLY A 80 -2.29 -13.05 -2.81
CA GLY A 80 -1.77 -14.03 -3.77
C GLY A 80 -0.43 -14.61 -3.39
N ASP A 81 0.08 -15.45 -4.27
CA ASP A 81 1.29 -16.22 -4.02
C ASP A 81 2.46 -15.63 -4.80
N MET A 82 3.67 -15.76 -4.26
CA MET A 82 4.89 -15.35 -4.93
C MET A 82 6.03 -16.33 -4.68
N ILE A 83 6.98 -16.39 -5.61
CA ILE A 83 8.19 -17.22 -5.51
C ILE A 83 9.42 -16.42 -5.11
N ASN A 84 9.36 -15.09 -5.30
CA ASN A 84 10.41 -14.19 -4.90
C ASN A 84 10.10 -13.60 -3.52
N ASN A 85 11.12 -13.07 -2.87
CA ASN A 85 10.98 -12.43 -1.56
C ASN A 85 10.80 -10.92 -1.69
N ILE A 86 10.24 -10.45 -2.81
CA ILE A 86 10.05 -9.02 -3.06
C ILE A 86 8.68 -8.76 -3.68
N TYR A 87 8.00 -7.72 -3.23
CA TYR A 87 6.85 -7.18 -3.95
C TYR A 87 6.75 -5.66 -3.78
N TYR A 88 6.04 -5.03 -4.69
CA TYR A 88 5.81 -3.59 -4.70
C TYR A 88 4.41 -3.27 -4.21
N LEU A 89 4.26 -2.25 -3.36
CA LEU A 89 3.00 -1.83 -2.77
C LEU A 89 2.77 -0.33 -3.00
N ASN A 90 1.61 0.01 -3.54
CA ASN A 90 1.06 1.37 -3.50
C ASN A 90 -0.26 1.32 -2.74
N ALA A 91 -0.43 2.17 -1.73
CA ALA A 91 -1.69 2.27 -1.02
C ALA A 91 -2.01 3.71 -0.62
N PHE A 92 -3.29 3.99 -0.38
CA PHE A 92 -3.76 5.25 0.19
C PHE A 92 -5.10 5.09 0.88
N THR A 93 -5.37 5.90 1.90
CA THR A 93 -6.71 5.96 2.54
C THR A 93 -7.74 6.53 1.58
N ILE A 94 -9.01 6.16 1.73
CA ILE A 94 -10.07 6.61 0.81
C ILE A 94 -10.22 8.15 0.72
N ASP A 95 -9.85 8.86 1.80
CA ASP A 95 -9.81 10.33 1.86
C ASP A 95 -8.52 10.94 1.27
N GLY A 96 -7.57 10.11 0.85
CA GLY A 96 -6.28 10.49 0.27
C GLY A 96 -5.27 11.09 1.24
N ARG A 97 -5.57 11.16 2.54
CA ARG A 97 -4.72 11.84 3.54
C ARG A 97 -3.47 11.05 3.89
N VAL A 98 -3.57 9.71 3.92
CA VAL A 98 -2.46 8.81 4.20
C VAL A 98 -2.09 8.06 2.93
N ARG A 99 -0.79 8.01 2.63
CA ARG A 99 -0.27 7.30 1.45
C ARG A 99 0.94 6.46 1.83
N TRP A 100 1.06 5.31 1.16
CA TRP A 100 2.20 4.41 1.21
C TRP A 100 2.71 4.25 -0.22
N GLU A 101 3.71 5.06 -0.56
CA GLU A 101 4.35 5.09 -1.87
C GLU A 101 5.86 5.25 -1.70
N GLY A 102 6.62 4.82 -2.71
CA GLY A 102 8.08 4.88 -2.72
C GLY A 102 8.61 5.25 -4.10
N GLU A 103 9.88 4.99 -4.37
CA GLU A 103 10.52 5.43 -5.62
C GLU A 103 10.30 4.47 -6.81
N HIS A 104 9.93 3.21 -6.54
CA HIS A 104 9.73 2.23 -7.61
C HIS A 104 8.44 2.49 -8.38
N GLN A 105 8.44 2.18 -9.68
CA GLN A 105 7.27 2.40 -10.53
C GLN A 105 6.74 1.11 -11.13
N PHE A 106 5.42 0.99 -11.18
CA PHE A 106 4.72 0.02 -12.02
C PHE A 106 3.43 0.63 -12.59
N GLU A 107 2.79 -0.04 -13.54
CA GLU A 107 1.58 0.47 -14.17
C GLU A 107 0.31 -0.21 -13.64
N ILE A 108 -0.72 0.60 -13.37
CA ILE A 108 -2.09 0.14 -13.15
C ILE A 108 -2.97 0.74 -14.24
N HIS A 109 -3.59 -0.10 -15.07
CA HIS A 109 -4.41 0.33 -16.22
C HIS A 109 -3.67 1.36 -17.11
N SER A 110 -2.41 1.08 -17.45
CA SER A 110 -1.52 1.95 -18.25
C SER A 110 -1.21 3.31 -17.61
N ARG A 111 -1.36 3.44 -16.28
CA ARG A 111 -0.95 4.64 -15.53
C ARG A 111 0.19 4.29 -14.58
N PRO A 112 1.32 5.02 -14.61
CA PRO A 112 2.41 4.77 -13.69
C PRO A 112 2.00 5.15 -12.27
N VAL A 113 2.37 4.30 -11.31
CA VAL A 113 2.20 4.54 -9.88
C VAL A 113 3.52 4.31 -9.16
N ARG A 114 3.75 5.11 -8.12
CA ARG A 114 4.90 5.04 -7.23
C ARG A 114 4.66 4.04 -6.11
N ALA A 115 5.62 3.20 -5.79
CA ALA A 115 5.42 2.06 -4.92
C ALA A 115 6.60 1.85 -3.97
N LEU A 116 6.28 1.41 -2.76
CA LEU A 116 7.23 0.90 -1.80
C LEU A 116 7.71 -0.48 -2.27
N LEU A 117 9.02 -0.72 -2.15
CA LEU A 117 9.58 -2.05 -2.21
C LEU A 117 9.42 -2.70 -0.83
N VAL A 118 8.84 -3.89 -0.79
CA VAL A 118 8.74 -4.71 0.41
C VAL A 118 9.58 -5.96 0.20
N GLU A 119 10.66 -6.07 0.96
CA GLU A 119 11.56 -7.23 0.95
C GLU A 119 11.24 -8.16 2.14
N LEU A 120 11.07 -9.44 1.84
CA LEU A 120 10.88 -10.50 2.80
C LEU A 120 12.23 -11.19 3.06
N PRO A 121 12.44 -11.79 4.24
CA PRO A 121 13.69 -12.48 4.51
C PRO A 121 13.84 -13.71 3.60
N LYS A 122 15.08 -14.01 3.20
CA LYS A 122 15.38 -14.98 2.11
C LYS A 122 15.04 -16.45 2.39
N GLU A 123 14.73 -16.78 3.64
CA GLU A 123 14.65 -18.16 4.13
C GLU A 123 13.22 -18.69 4.29
N TYR A 124 12.22 -18.07 3.66
CA TYR A 124 10.82 -18.35 3.95
C TYR A 124 9.99 -18.77 2.75
N GLY A 125 9.21 -19.85 2.94
CA GLY A 125 7.86 -19.98 2.39
C GLY A 125 6.87 -20.09 3.55
N GLY A 126 5.60 -19.87 3.24
CA GLY A 126 4.53 -19.76 4.23
C GLY A 126 3.79 -18.42 4.13
N ASN A 127 3.16 -18.00 5.23
CA ASN A 127 2.24 -16.86 5.20
C ASN A 127 2.96 -15.58 5.63
N TRP A 128 2.86 -14.54 4.79
CA TRP A 128 3.37 -13.21 5.10
C TRP A 128 2.24 -12.20 5.10
N THR A 129 2.07 -11.48 6.20
CA THR A 129 1.06 -10.41 6.29
C THR A 129 1.73 -9.05 6.36
N THR A 130 1.33 -8.16 5.46
CA THR A 130 1.68 -6.75 5.51
C THR A 130 0.53 -5.94 6.09
N VAL A 131 0.82 -5.20 7.16
CA VAL A 131 -0.12 -4.42 7.95
C VAL A 131 0.06 -2.94 7.67
N LEU A 132 -1.03 -2.26 7.30
CA LEU A 132 -1.06 -0.84 6.99
C LEU A 132 -1.58 -0.04 8.20
N TYR A 133 -0.84 0.98 8.65
CA TYR A 133 -1.21 1.85 9.77
C TYR A 133 -1.35 3.31 9.35
N CYS A 134 -2.46 3.93 9.79
CA CYS A 134 -2.76 5.34 9.61
C CYS A 134 -2.54 6.06 10.95
N TYR A 135 -1.37 6.66 11.12
CA TYR A 135 -1.10 7.56 12.25
C TYR A 135 -1.37 9.02 11.88
#